data_AF-A0A4Q2YRW2-F1
#
_entry.id   AF-A0A4Q2YRW2-F1
#
_cell.length_a   1.000
_cell.length_b   1.000
_cell.length_c   1.000
_cell.angle_alpha   90.00
_cell.angle_beta   90.00
_cell.angle_gamma   90.00
#
_symmetry.space_group_name_H-M   'P 1'
#
loop_
_entity.id
_entity.type
_entity.pdbx_description
1 polymer ?
#
loop_
_entity_poly.entity_id
_entity_poly.type
_entity_poly.pdbx_seq_one_letter_code
_entity_poly.pdbx_strand_id
1 'polypeptide(L)' 'MDYTAKIATNVASIPRSGIRDFFELVQGRDDVISLGVGEPDFVTPWHIREAAIYSLEKGQTTYTSN' A
#
# COMPACT_ATOMS: atom_id res chain seq x y z
N MET A 1 -13.30 22.76 -15.59
CA MET A 1 -11.98 22.44 -16.19
C MET A 1 -12.02 20.96 -16.54
N ASP A 2 -11.81 20.57 -17.79
CA ASP A 2 -11.76 19.15 -18.17
C ASP A 2 -10.36 18.60 -17.85
N TYR A 3 -10.29 17.73 -16.85
CA TYR A 3 -9.05 17.08 -16.41
C TYR A 3 -8.77 15.80 -17.20
N THR A 4 -9.77 15.24 -17.88
CA THR A 4 -9.64 13.99 -18.65
C THR A 4 -8.71 14.19 -19.84
N ALA A 5 -8.81 15.35 -20.50
CA ALA A 5 -7.94 15.76 -21.59
C ALA A 5 -6.47 15.99 -21.18
N LYS A 6 -6.16 16.01 -19.87
CA LYS A 6 -4.79 16.18 -19.34
C LYS A 6 -4.14 14.86 -18.88
N ILE A 7 -4.89 13.75 -18.86
CA ILE A 7 -4.38 12.44 -18.45
C ILE A 7 -3.84 11.71 -19.68
N ALA A 8 -2.70 11.03 -19.52
CA ALA A 8 -2.12 10.22 -20.59
C ALA A 8 -3.06 9.06 -20.96
N THR A 9 -3.19 8.79 -22.26
CA THR A 9 -4.14 7.80 -22.79
C THR A 9 -3.96 6.40 -22.19
N ASN A 10 -2.71 5.99 -21.97
CA ASN A 10 -2.38 4.70 -21.35
C ASN A 10 -2.82 4.60 -19.88
N VAL A 11 -2.86 5.71 -19.15
CA VAL A 11 -3.36 5.76 -17.77
C VAL A 11 -4.88 5.72 -17.77
N ALA A 12 -5.50 6.48 -18.68
CA ALA A 12 -6.96 6.50 -18.84
C ALA A 12 -7.53 5.14 -19.27
N SER A 13 -6.73 4.29 -19.92
CA SER A 13 -7.14 2.95 -20.35
C SER A 13 -6.92 1.85 -19.30
N ILE A 14 -6.38 2.16 -18.11
CA ILE A 14 -6.16 1.15 -17.07
C ILE A 14 -7.52 0.69 -16.52
N PRO A 15 -7.85 -0.62 -16.60
CA PRO A 15 -9.12 -1.12 -16.08
C PRO A 15 -9.15 -1.09 -14.55
N ARG A 16 -10.35 -1.19 -13.97
CA ARG A 16 -10.52 -1.37 -12.53
C ARG A 16 -9.88 -2.69 -12.07
N SER A 17 -9.40 -2.71 -10.83
CA SER A 17 -8.83 -3.91 -10.22
C SER A 17 -9.94 -4.87 -9.79
N GLY A 18 -9.99 -6.05 -10.42
CA GLY A 18 -10.94 -7.10 -10.03
C GLY A 18 -10.73 -7.61 -8.59
N ILE A 19 -9.50 -7.58 -8.08
CA ILE A 19 -9.20 -7.89 -6.67
C ILE A 19 -9.89 -6.87 -5.77
N ARG A 20 -9.80 -5.57 -6.11
CA ARG A 20 -10.46 -4.52 -5.33
C ARG A 20 -11.97 -4.66 -5.36
N ASP A 21 -12.55 -4.91 -6.54
CA ASP A 21 -14.00 -5.11 -6.68
C ASP A 21 -14.47 -6.34 -5.87
N PHE A 22 -13.69 -7.43 -5.85
CA PHE A 22 -13.96 -8.59 -5.00
C PHE A 22 -13.90 -8.24 -3.50
N PHE A 23 -12.87 -7.51 -3.05
CA PHE A 23 -12.76 -7.08 -1.66
C PHE A 23 -13.93 -6.19 -1.23
N GLU A 24 -14.42 -5.30 -2.09
CA GLU A 24 -15.61 -4.46 -1.81
C GLU A 24 -16.87 -5.30 -1.61
N LEU A 25 -17.04 -6.41 -2.34
CA LEU A 25 -18.21 -7.28 -2.22
C LEU A 25 -18.24 -8.09 -0.92
N VAL A 26 -17.06 -8.47 -0.41
CA VAL A 26 -16.92 -9.28 0.81
C VAL A 26 -16.71 -8.44 2.07
N GLN A 27 -16.41 -7.15 1.93
CA GLN A 27 -16.21 -6.23 3.05
C GLN A 27 -17.50 -6.13 3.89
N GLY A 28 -17.39 -6.38 5.20
CA GLY A 28 -18.51 -6.33 6.14
C GLY A 28 -19.30 -7.64 6.27
N ARG A 29 -18.80 -8.75 5.71
CA ARG A 29 -19.34 -10.09 5.94
C ARG A 29 -18.50 -10.82 7.00
N ASP A 30 -19.10 -11.10 8.15
CA ASP A 30 -18.42 -11.75 9.28
C ASP A 30 -18.19 -13.26 9.08
N ASP A 31 -18.81 -13.85 8.05
CA ASP A 31 -18.76 -15.29 7.73
C ASP A 31 -17.71 -15.66 6.67
N VAL A 32 -16.85 -14.72 6.27
CA VAL A 32 -15.85 -14.91 5.21
C VAL A 32 -14.43 -14.96 5.78
N ILE A 33 -13.70 -16.03 5.46
CA ILE A 33 -12.26 -16.13 5.75
C ILE A 33 -11.46 -15.55 4.57
N SER A 34 -10.70 -14.49 4.81
CA SER A 34 -9.83 -13.90 3.78
C SER A 34 -8.54 -14.69 3.63
N LEU A 35 -8.39 -15.40 2.51
CA LEU A 35 -7.14 -16.06 2.09
C LEU A 35 -6.41 -15.28 0.98
N GLY A 36 -6.90 -14.09 0.64
CA GLY A 36 -6.35 -13.21 -0.40
C GLY A 36 -5.38 -12.15 0.14
N VAL A 37 -4.92 -12.28 1.38
CA VAL A 37 -4.00 -11.33 2.01
C VAL A 37 -2.63 -11.45 1.34
N GLY A 38 -2.18 -10.37 0.70
CA GLY A 38 -0.90 -10.30 0.00
C GLY A 38 0.27 -9.80 0.85
N GLU A 39 0.06 -9.65 2.16
CA GLU A 39 1.05 -9.16 3.14
C GLU A 39 1.29 -10.21 4.24
N PRO A 40 2.46 -10.17 4.90
CA PRO A 40 2.73 -11.02 6.05
C PRO A 40 1.75 -10.78 7.20
N ASP A 41 1.38 -11.85 7.91
CA ASP A 41 0.47 -11.84 9.06
C ASP A 41 1.17 -11.52 10.41
N PHE A 42 2.48 -11.32 10.38
CA PHE A 42 3.28 -11.03 11.56
C PHE A 42 3.75 -9.56 11.59
N VAL A 43 3.94 -9.06 12.81
CA VAL A 43 4.51 -7.74 13.04
C VAL A 43 5.99 -7.72 12.70
N THR A 44 6.47 -6.60 12.14
CA THR A 44 7.90 -6.38 11.92
C THR A 44 8.69 -6.61 13.23
N PRO A 45 9.77 -7.42 13.20
CA PRO A 45 10.58 -7.71 14.39
C PRO A 45 11.02 -6.45 15.15
N TRP A 46 11.06 -6.56 16.48
CA TRP A 46 11.31 -5.42 17.37
C TRP A 46 12.62 -4.68 17.07
N HIS A 47 13.72 -5.39 16.88
CA HIS A 47 15.03 -4.80 16.61
C HIS A 47 15.07 -3.94 15.33
N ILE A 48 14.23 -4.27 14.33
CA ILE A 48 14.11 -3.48 13.10
C ILE A 48 13.35 -2.18 13.39
N ARG A 49 12.29 -2.25 14.20
CA ARG A 49 11.51 -1.09 14.63
C ARG A 49 12.36 -0.13 15.47
N GLU A 50 13.18 -0.66 16.37
CA GLU A 50 14.14 0.13 17.16
C GLU A 50 15.18 0.81 16.28
N ALA A 51 15.75 0.12 15.30
CA ALA A 51 16.69 0.72 14.36
C ALA A 51 16.06 1.88 13.57
N ALA A 52 14.80 1.72 13.14
CA ALA A 52 14.06 2.79 12.47
C ALA A 52 13.81 4.00 13.39
N ILE A 53 13.39 3.78 14.64
CA ILE A 53 13.19 4.85 15.63
C ILE A 53 14.52 5.57 15.89
N TYR A 54 15.59 4.82 16.13
CA TYR A 54 16.91 5.37 16.40
C TYR A 54 17.44 6.22 15.23
N SER A 55 17.25 5.75 14.00
CA SER A 55 17.63 6.50 12.79
C SER A 55 16.94 7.87 12.73
N LEU A 56 15.65 7.91 13.06
CA LEU A 56 14.86 9.14 13.15
C LEU A 56 15.35 10.06 14.28
N GLU A 57 15.61 9.51 15.48
CA GLU A 57 16.16 10.27 16.61
C GLU A 57 17.53 10.89 16.29
N LYS A 58 18.32 10.23 15.43
CA LYS A 58 19.62 10.73 14.95
C LYS A 58 19.52 11.72 13.80
N GLY A 59 18.31 12.07 13.35
CA GLY A 59 18.09 13.02 12.27
C GLY A 59 18.53 12.51 10.89
N GLN A 60 18.55 11.18 10.67
CA GLN A 60 18.89 10.58 9.38
C GLN A 60 17.72 10.69 8.39
N THR A 61 17.40 11.93 8.00
CA THR A 61 16.25 12.27 7.14
C THR A 61 16.67 12.88 5.81
N THR A 62 17.95 12.78 5.47
CA THR A 62 18.55 13.39 4.29
C THR A 62 19.01 12.32 3.30
N TYR A 63 19.41 12.76 2.10
CA TYR A 63 19.85 11.88 1.04
C TYR A 63 21.00 10.98 1.48
N THR A 64 20.93 9.72 1.05
CA THR A 64 22.06 8.81 1.13
C THR A 64 23.11 9.17 0.07
N SER A 65 24.34 8.71 0.26
CA SER A 65 25.35 8.77 -0.80
C SER A 65 24.89 7.94 -2.02
N ASN A 66 25.35 8.33 -3.21
CA ASN A 66 25.12 7.57 -4.45
C ASN A 66 26.11 6.42 -4.60
#